data_AF-M5BIS3-F1
#
_entry.id   AF-M5BIS3-F1
#
_cell.length_a   1.000
_cell.length_b   1.000
_cell.length_c   1.000
_cell.angle_alpha   90.00
_cell.angle_beta   90.00
_cell.angle_gamma   90.00
#
_symmetry.space_group_name_H-M   'P 1'
#
loop_
_entity.id
_entity.type
_entity.pdbx_description
1 polymer ?
#
loop_
_entity_poly.entity_id
_entity_poly.type
_entity_poly.pdbx_seq_one_letter_code
_entity_poly.pdbx_strand_id
1 'polypeptide(L)'
;MERYRPDLQLMCRAVPALVSYGYRLDNLVTPTSEAFRLLIAHSITHPLVVYALAAAYNLEPLAVASSRNTLGIELSQITDDLAGVMGPIYLRRLFFLHMGRTDVLKRLLLEPPAGHMPLPHCGPDDQKSLTRAWALAIAYMTVEAKPNTPATMISSGLSALGEHLECQKCRACLDERIQTVVQQWSMVGSTI
;
A
#
# COMPACT_ATOMS: atom_id res chain seq x y z
N MET A 1 1.87 -10.88 -35.45
CA MET A 1 0.47 -11.27 -35.18
C MET A 1 0.01 -10.49 -33.96
N GLU A 2 -0.79 -9.45 -34.17
CA GLU A 2 -1.31 -8.60 -33.08
C GLU A 2 -2.23 -9.43 -32.18
N ARG A 3 -1.95 -9.46 -30.88
CA ARG A 3 -2.87 -10.09 -29.91
C ARG A 3 -4.05 -9.16 -29.72
N TYR A 4 -5.25 -9.69 -29.90
CA TYR A 4 -6.49 -9.00 -29.58
C TYR A 4 -6.47 -8.52 -28.12
N ARG A 5 -6.77 -7.24 -27.90
CA ARG A 5 -6.76 -6.58 -26.58
C ARG A 5 -8.12 -5.93 -26.34
N PRO A 6 -9.09 -6.66 -25.77
CA PRO A 6 -10.39 -6.10 -25.43
C PRO A 6 -10.23 -4.99 -24.39
N ASP A 7 -11.02 -3.92 -24.53
CA ASP A 7 -11.10 -2.87 -23.52
C ASP A 7 -11.81 -3.38 -22.24
N LEU A 8 -11.69 -2.60 -21.16
CA LEU A 8 -12.27 -2.97 -19.88
C LEU A 8 -13.80 -3.04 -19.95
N GLN A 9 -14.45 -2.16 -20.72
CA GLN A 9 -15.90 -2.12 -20.84
C GLN A 9 -16.44 -3.42 -21.47
N LEU A 10 -15.76 -3.96 -22.48
CA LEU A 10 -16.08 -5.25 -23.07
C LEU A 10 -15.87 -6.37 -22.06
N MET A 11 -14.76 -6.35 -21.30
CA MET A 11 -14.52 -7.36 -20.26
C MET A 11 -15.61 -7.35 -19.17
N CYS A 12 -16.01 -6.16 -18.69
CA CYS A 12 -17.08 -6.00 -17.71
C CYS A 12 -18.46 -6.47 -18.22
N ARG A 13 -18.69 -6.47 -19.54
CA ARG A 13 -19.92 -7.06 -20.14
C ARG A 13 -19.80 -8.55 -20.39
N ALA A 14 -18.62 -9.02 -20.79
CA ALA A 14 -18.37 -10.40 -21.16
C ALA A 14 -18.45 -11.34 -19.94
N VAL A 15 -17.89 -10.95 -18.80
CA VAL A 15 -17.91 -11.78 -17.58
C VAL A 15 -19.35 -12.12 -17.11
N PRO A 16 -20.27 -11.14 -16.94
CA PRO A 16 -21.67 -11.42 -16.68
C PRO A 16 -22.34 -12.29 -17.74
N ALA A 17 -22.07 -12.01 -19.02
CA ALA A 17 -22.67 -12.76 -20.12
C ALA A 17 -22.26 -14.24 -20.09
N LEU A 18 -20.98 -14.54 -19.84
CA LEU A 18 -20.49 -15.92 -19.70
C LEU A 18 -21.21 -16.67 -18.57
N VAL A 19 -21.42 -16.02 -17.43
CA VAL A 19 -22.19 -16.61 -16.32
C VAL A 19 -23.65 -16.87 -16.75
N SER A 20 -24.27 -15.92 -17.45
CA SER A 20 -25.65 -16.08 -17.94
C SER A 20 -25.81 -17.23 -18.95
N TYR A 21 -24.75 -17.55 -19.69
CA TYR A 21 -24.68 -18.71 -20.58
C TYR A 21 -24.27 -20.02 -19.88
N GLY A 22 -24.12 -20.02 -18.56
CA GLY A 22 -23.83 -21.21 -17.76
C GLY A 22 -22.34 -21.56 -17.64
N TYR A 23 -21.43 -20.67 -18.05
CA TYR A 23 -20.01 -20.90 -17.87
C TYR A 23 -19.58 -20.71 -16.42
N ARG A 24 -18.65 -21.54 -15.97
CA ARG A 24 -17.96 -21.38 -14.67
C ARG A 24 -16.73 -20.48 -14.84
N LEU A 25 -16.77 -19.30 -14.23
CA LEU A 25 -15.67 -18.32 -14.33
C LEU A 25 -14.37 -18.83 -13.70
N ASP A 26 -14.43 -19.69 -12.68
CA ASP A 26 -13.25 -20.31 -12.05
C ASP A 26 -12.33 -21.02 -13.07
N ASN A 27 -12.92 -21.54 -14.16
CA ASN A 27 -12.19 -22.25 -15.20
C ASN A 27 -11.68 -21.30 -16.30
N LEU A 28 -12.28 -20.12 -16.44
CA LEU A 28 -12.00 -19.17 -17.52
C LEU A 28 -11.06 -18.05 -17.08
N VAL A 29 -11.13 -17.63 -15.82
CA VAL A 29 -10.35 -16.53 -15.23
C VAL A 29 -9.36 -17.09 -14.21
N THR A 30 -8.61 -18.12 -14.61
CA THR A 30 -7.53 -18.69 -13.80
C THR A 30 -6.30 -17.78 -13.81
N PRO A 31 -5.40 -17.83 -12.81
CA PRO A 31 -4.18 -17.00 -12.80
C PRO A 31 -3.28 -17.16 -14.04
N THR A 32 -3.37 -18.28 -14.75
CA THR A 32 -2.59 -18.55 -15.98
C THR A 32 -3.32 -18.13 -17.26
N SER A 33 -4.62 -17.81 -17.19
CA SER A 33 -5.43 -17.42 -18.34
C SER A 33 -5.04 -16.05 -18.90
N GLU A 34 -5.31 -15.83 -20.19
CA GLU A 34 -5.19 -14.50 -20.80
C GLU A 34 -6.20 -13.51 -20.22
N ALA A 35 -7.42 -13.96 -19.92
CA ALA A 35 -8.46 -13.12 -19.34
C ALA A 35 -8.02 -12.52 -18.00
N PHE A 36 -7.41 -13.33 -17.13
CA PHE A 36 -6.86 -12.86 -15.86
C PHE A 36 -5.76 -11.81 -16.07
N ARG A 37 -4.80 -12.09 -16.97
CA ARG A 37 -3.71 -11.14 -17.27
C ARG A 37 -4.22 -9.81 -17.84
N LEU A 38 -5.24 -9.85 -18.70
CA LEU A 38 -5.88 -8.64 -19.25
C LEU A 38 -6.58 -7.83 -18.16
N LEU A 39 -7.33 -8.48 -17.26
CA LEU A 39 -8.00 -7.82 -16.14
C LEU A 39 -6.98 -7.18 -15.19
N ILE A 40 -5.88 -7.87 -14.88
CA ILE A 40 -4.79 -7.30 -14.08
C ILE A 40 -4.17 -6.09 -14.77
N ALA A 41 -3.94 -6.12 -16.07
CA ALA A 41 -3.43 -4.96 -16.80
C ALA A 41 -4.39 -3.76 -16.71
N HIS A 42 -5.70 -3.99 -16.84
CA HIS A 42 -6.72 -2.95 -16.65
C HIS A 42 -6.80 -2.44 -15.21
N SER A 43 -6.45 -3.26 -14.21
CA SER A 43 -6.48 -2.84 -12.81
C SER A 43 -5.43 -1.78 -12.46
N ILE A 44 -4.42 -1.56 -13.30
CA ILE A 44 -3.44 -0.49 -13.10
C ILE A 44 -4.09 0.89 -13.30
N THR A 45 -5.00 1.01 -14.28
CA THR A 45 -5.69 2.27 -14.61
C THR A 45 -7.09 2.36 -14.00
N HIS A 46 -7.76 1.22 -13.80
CA HIS A 46 -9.11 1.14 -13.25
C HIS A 46 -9.19 0.14 -12.07
N PRO A 47 -8.41 0.36 -11.00
CA PRO A 47 -8.25 -0.61 -9.91
C PRO A 47 -9.57 -0.97 -9.21
N LEU A 48 -10.40 0.02 -8.88
CA LEU A 48 -11.67 -0.22 -8.19
C LEU A 48 -12.67 -1.01 -9.04
N VAL A 49 -12.72 -0.74 -10.35
CA VAL A 49 -13.64 -1.43 -11.27
C VAL A 49 -13.26 -2.91 -11.40
N VAL A 50 -11.96 -3.20 -11.59
CA VAL A 50 -11.51 -4.59 -11.69
C VAL A 50 -11.67 -5.33 -10.36
N TYR A 51 -11.34 -4.68 -9.24
CA TYR A 51 -11.55 -5.26 -7.91
C TYR A 51 -13.04 -5.55 -7.65
N ALA A 52 -13.94 -4.62 -7.99
CA ALA A 52 -15.38 -4.81 -7.86
C ALA A 52 -15.90 -5.95 -8.76
N LEU A 53 -15.43 -6.05 -10.00
CA LEU A 53 -15.77 -7.16 -10.89
C LEU A 53 -15.32 -8.51 -10.31
N ALA A 54 -14.09 -8.57 -9.76
CA ALA A 54 -13.60 -9.78 -9.12
C ALA A 54 -14.46 -10.16 -7.90
N ALA A 55 -14.82 -9.18 -7.08
CA ALA A 55 -15.65 -9.36 -5.90
C ALA A 55 -17.07 -9.85 -6.24
N ALA A 56 -17.72 -9.22 -7.23
CA ALA A 56 -19.08 -9.55 -7.66
C ALA A 56 -19.25 -11.02 -8.09
N TYR A 57 -18.17 -11.60 -8.62
CA TYR A 57 -18.15 -12.98 -9.12
C TYR A 57 -17.31 -13.93 -8.25
N ASN A 58 -16.91 -13.51 -7.05
CA ASN A 58 -16.07 -14.28 -6.12
C ASN A 58 -14.76 -14.82 -6.73
N LEU A 59 -14.15 -14.06 -7.63
CA LEU A 59 -12.87 -14.39 -8.26
C LEU A 59 -11.71 -14.03 -7.34
N GLU A 60 -11.55 -14.78 -6.24
CA GLU A 60 -10.59 -14.49 -5.17
C GLU A 60 -9.16 -14.22 -5.67
N PRO A 61 -8.56 -15.03 -6.57
CA PRO A 61 -7.20 -14.76 -7.04
C PRO A 61 -7.08 -13.41 -7.77
N LEU A 62 -8.15 -12.98 -8.46
CA LEU A 62 -8.18 -11.71 -9.17
C LEU A 62 -8.38 -10.56 -8.19
N ALA A 63 -9.23 -10.74 -7.17
CA ALA A 63 -9.45 -9.75 -6.12
C ALA A 63 -8.15 -9.49 -5.34
N VAL A 64 -7.44 -10.55 -4.93
CA VAL A 64 -6.13 -10.45 -4.26
C VAL A 64 -5.14 -9.69 -5.14
N ALA A 65 -4.96 -10.11 -6.40
CA ALA A 65 -3.96 -9.51 -7.28
C ALA A 65 -4.28 -8.06 -7.67
N SER A 66 -5.56 -7.71 -7.88
CA SER A 66 -5.98 -6.34 -8.20
C SER A 66 -6.01 -5.41 -6.98
N SER A 67 -6.19 -5.93 -5.77
CA SER A 67 -6.27 -5.13 -4.54
C SER A 67 -5.05 -4.25 -4.31
N ARG A 68 -3.85 -4.70 -4.69
CA ARG A 68 -2.62 -3.89 -4.59
C ARG A 68 -2.71 -2.57 -5.35
N ASN A 69 -3.35 -2.57 -6.51
CA ASN A 69 -3.46 -1.38 -7.36
C ASN A 69 -4.48 -0.38 -6.80
N THR A 70 -5.31 -0.79 -5.84
CA THR A 70 -6.24 0.11 -5.15
C THR A 70 -5.55 0.97 -4.09
N LEU A 71 -4.34 0.62 -3.63
CA LEU A 71 -3.67 1.29 -2.49
C LEU A 71 -3.36 2.77 -2.73
N GLY A 72 -3.34 3.21 -3.99
CA GLY A 72 -3.17 4.62 -4.37
C GLY A 72 -4.47 5.39 -4.53
N ILE A 73 -5.62 4.76 -4.30
CA ILE A 73 -6.94 5.37 -4.44
C ILE A 73 -7.48 5.76 -3.07
N GLU A 74 -8.03 6.96 -2.97
CA GLU A 74 -8.73 7.40 -1.76
C GLU A 74 -10.03 6.60 -1.61
N LEU A 75 -10.27 6.02 -0.43
CA LEU A 75 -11.48 5.22 -0.16
C LEU A 75 -12.79 6.01 -0.37
N SER A 76 -12.74 7.34 -0.29
CA SER A 76 -13.88 8.22 -0.59
C SER A 76 -14.33 8.19 -2.07
N GLN A 77 -13.51 7.65 -2.98
CA GLN A 77 -13.89 7.46 -4.38
C GLN A 77 -14.78 6.23 -4.60
N ILE A 78 -15.00 5.40 -3.57
CA ILE A 78 -15.90 4.25 -3.66
C ILE A 78 -17.34 4.79 -3.61
N THR A 79 -18.04 4.70 -4.73
CA THR A 79 -19.46 5.04 -4.83
C THR A 79 -20.35 3.95 -4.24
N ASP A 80 -21.60 4.29 -3.92
CA ASP A 80 -22.60 3.32 -3.46
C ASP A 80 -22.79 2.16 -4.46
N ASP A 81 -22.76 2.46 -5.77
CA ASP A 81 -22.82 1.45 -6.82
C ASP A 81 -21.64 0.48 -6.76
N LEU A 82 -20.41 1.00 -6.62
CA LEU A 82 -19.22 0.17 -6.49
C LEU A 82 -19.24 -0.66 -5.20
N ALA A 83 -19.68 -0.07 -4.10
CA ALA A 83 -19.85 -0.77 -2.82
C ALA A 83 -20.89 -1.90 -2.94
N GLY A 84 -21.99 -1.65 -3.64
CA GLY A 84 -23.01 -2.66 -3.94
C GLY A 84 -22.48 -3.82 -4.77
N VAL A 85 -21.70 -3.52 -5.83
CA VAL A 85 -21.06 -4.53 -6.69
C VAL A 85 -20.01 -5.35 -5.94
N MET A 86 -19.18 -4.71 -5.10
CA MET A 86 -18.19 -5.41 -4.29
C MET A 86 -18.82 -6.34 -3.24
N GLY A 87 -19.96 -5.92 -2.70
CA GLY A 87 -20.58 -6.57 -1.56
C GLY A 87 -19.78 -6.40 -0.26
N PRO A 88 -20.37 -6.79 0.88
CA PRO A 88 -19.84 -6.45 2.20
C PRO A 88 -18.50 -7.14 2.52
N ILE A 89 -18.25 -8.33 1.99
CA ILE A 89 -17.05 -9.12 2.30
C ILE A 89 -15.80 -8.46 1.70
N TYR A 90 -15.81 -8.21 0.38
CA TYR A 90 -14.67 -7.61 -0.30
C TYR A 90 -14.53 -6.13 0.05
N LEU A 91 -15.64 -5.40 0.23
CA LEU A 91 -15.57 -4.02 0.72
C LEU A 91 -14.86 -3.94 2.08
N ARG A 92 -15.23 -4.80 3.04
CA ARG A 92 -14.55 -4.86 4.34
C ARG A 92 -13.06 -5.20 4.19
N ARG A 93 -12.71 -6.20 3.38
CA ARG A 93 -11.30 -6.58 3.16
C ARG A 93 -10.49 -5.42 2.59
N LEU A 94 -11.03 -4.70 1.61
CA LEU A 94 -10.40 -3.52 1.02
C LEU A 94 -10.13 -2.43 2.07
N PHE A 95 -11.13 -2.10 2.89
CA PHE A 95 -10.98 -1.12 3.97
C PHE A 95 -9.92 -1.55 4.99
N PHE A 96 -9.92 -2.83 5.39
CA PHE A 96 -8.92 -3.37 6.32
C PHE A 96 -7.50 -3.36 5.73
N LEU A 97 -7.34 -3.63 4.43
CA LEU A 97 -6.06 -3.51 3.74
C LEU A 97 -5.53 -2.06 3.82
N HIS A 98 -6.36 -1.08 3.49
CA HIS A 98 -5.97 0.33 3.49
C HIS A 98 -5.65 0.84 4.90
N MET A 99 -6.61 0.69 5.83
CA MET A 99 -6.45 1.16 7.20
C MET A 99 -5.35 0.41 7.93
N GLY A 100 -5.26 -0.91 7.75
CA GLY A 100 -4.25 -1.75 8.39
C GLY A 100 -2.84 -1.37 7.95
N ARG A 101 -2.62 -1.11 6.66
CA ARG A 101 -1.32 -0.64 6.17
C ARG A 101 -0.95 0.72 6.72
N THR A 102 -1.86 1.69 6.70
CA THR A 102 -1.60 3.03 7.25
C THR A 102 -1.33 2.98 8.75
N ASP A 103 -2.04 2.13 9.49
CA ASP A 103 -1.83 1.95 10.93
C ASP A 103 -0.47 1.31 11.23
N VAL A 104 -0.07 0.28 10.48
CA VAL A 104 1.28 -0.30 10.60
C VAL A 104 2.35 0.76 10.34
N LEU A 105 2.23 1.56 9.28
CA LEU A 105 3.19 2.64 9.00
C LEU A 105 3.30 3.62 10.18
N LYS A 106 2.18 4.05 10.75
CA LYS A 106 2.16 4.93 11.92
C LYS A 106 2.91 4.29 13.09
N ARG A 107 2.64 3.02 13.41
CA ARG A 107 3.33 2.30 14.48
C ARG A 107 4.84 2.19 14.26
N LEU A 108 5.27 1.91 13.01
CA LEU A 108 6.68 1.87 12.65
C LEU A 108 7.38 3.23 12.86
N LEU A 109 6.69 4.34 12.59
CA LEU A 109 7.27 5.67 12.73
C LEU A 109 7.34 6.16 14.19
N LEU A 110 6.48 5.67 15.08
CA LEU A 110 6.38 6.15 16.46
C LEU A 110 7.65 5.93 17.30
N GLU A 111 8.40 4.86 17.05
CA GLU A 111 9.61 4.57 17.81
C GLU A 111 10.80 5.40 17.27
N PRO A 112 11.42 6.25 18.11
CA PRO A 112 12.54 7.09 17.71
C PRO A 112 13.87 6.29 17.63
N PRO A 113 14.94 6.88 17.11
CA PRO A 113 16.28 6.32 17.20
C PRO A 113 16.68 6.04 18.67
N ALA A 114 17.32 4.89 18.93
CA ALA A 114 17.62 4.40 20.28
C ALA A 114 18.64 5.26 21.07
N GLY A 115 19.35 6.17 20.40
CA GLY A 115 20.41 6.97 21.00
C GLY A 115 21.71 6.18 21.22
N HIS A 116 22.68 6.80 21.88
CA HIS A 116 23.98 6.19 22.19
C HIS A 116 24.47 6.59 23.59
N MET A 117 25.50 5.88 24.09
CA MET A 117 26.15 6.23 25.35
C MET A 117 26.72 7.67 25.30
N PRO A 118 26.63 8.47 26.39
CA PRO A 118 27.09 9.86 26.39
C PRO A 118 28.55 10.01 25.94
N LEU A 119 28.81 11.05 25.15
CA LEU A 119 30.14 11.45 24.68
C LEU A 119 30.49 12.84 25.20
N PRO A 120 31.79 13.21 25.27
CA PRO A 120 32.21 14.53 25.74
C PRO A 120 31.59 15.72 24.98
N HIS A 121 31.24 15.52 23.71
CA HIS A 121 30.69 16.54 22.80
C HIS A 121 29.26 16.21 22.34
N CYS A 122 28.61 15.19 22.93
CA CYS A 122 27.23 14.85 22.61
C CYS A 122 26.59 14.15 23.81
N GLY A 123 25.71 14.88 24.50
CA GLY A 123 25.07 14.46 25.73
C GLY A 123 23.61 14.04 25.55
N PRO A 124 22.91 13.74 26.66
CA PRO A 124 21.50 13.38 26.65
C PRO A 124 20.59 14.46 26.03
N ASP A 125 20.95 15.75 26.15
CA ASP A 125 20.12 16.84 25.62
C ASP A 125 20.19 16.94 24.09
N ASP A 126 21.34 16.65 23.49
CA ASP A 126 21.48 16.54 22.03
C ASP A 126 20.62 15.38 21.50
N GLN A 127 20.64 14.24 22.20
CA GLN A 127 19.82 13.08 21.84
C GLN A 127 18.31 13.37 21.97
N LYS A 128 17.89 14.08 23.03
CA LYS A 128 16.50 14.55 23.17
C LYS A 128 16.11 15.51 22.05
N SER A 129 17.02 16.37 21.60
CA SER A 129 16.79 17.26 20.45
C SER A 129 16.49 16.45 19.19
N LEU A 130 17.27 15.40 18.92
CA LEU A 130 17.01 14.47 17.82
C LEU A 130 15.67 13.74 17.98
N THR A 131 15.32 13.27 19.18
CA THR A 131 14.00 12.64 19.43
C THR A 131 12.84 13.61 19.16
N ARG A 132 12.98 14.89 19.50
CA ARG A 132 11.96 15.93 19.20
C ARG A 132 11.87 16.20 17.69
N ALA A 133 13.01 16.30 17.02
CA ALA A 133 13.06 16.48 15.57
C ALA A 133 12.43 15.29 14.83
N TRP A 134 12.69 14.07 15.31
CA TRP A 134 12.02 12.85 14.84
C TRP A 134 10.51 12.93 15.04
N ALA A 135 10.05 13.26 16.26
CA ALA A 135 8.62 13.39 16.56
C ALA A 135 7.92 14.40 15.64
N LEU A 136 8.58 15.52 15.34
CA LEU A 136 8.05 16.52 14.41
C LEU A 136 7.98 16.00 12.97
N ALA A 137 9.05 15.35 12.48
CA ALA A 137 9.08 14.79 11.13
C ALA A 137 7.98 13.74 10.93
N ILE A 138 7.83 12.81 11.88
CA ILE A 138 6.79 11.78 11.78
C ILE A 138 5.38 12.37 11.90
N ALA A 139 5.17 13.45 12.64
CA ALA A 139 3.87 14.12 12.71
C ALA A 139 3.42 14.60 11.31
N TYR A 140 4.32 15.22 10.54
CA TYR A 140 4.03 15.59 9.15
C TYR A 140 3.82 14.38 8.24
N MET A 141 4.69 13.37 8.34
CA MET A 141 4.57 12.17 7.51
C MET A 141 3.29 11.38 7.79
N THR A 142 2.81 11.35 9.03
CA THR A 142 1.61 10.59 9.43
C THR A 142 0.31 11.27 9.01
N VAL A 143 0.31 12.59 8.83
CA VAL A 143 -0.80 13.34 8.22
C VAL A 143 -0.95 12.99 6.75
N GLU A 144 0.18 12.92 6.03
CA GLU A 144 0.23 12.59 4.59
C GLU A 144 0.34 11.08 4.31
N ALA A 145 0.26 10.23 5.35
CA ALA A 145 0.52 8.81 5.22
C ALA A 145 -0.53 8.11 4.37
N LYS A 146 -0.10 7.53 3.25
CA LYS A 146 -0.93 6.73 2.35
C LYS A 146 -0.59 5.24 2.43
N PRO A 147 -1.54 4.33 2.18
CA PRO A 147 -1.28 2.90 2.14
C PRO A 147 -0.21 2.49 1.11
N ASN A 148 -0.05 3.27 0.04
CA ASN A 148 0.94 3.08 -1.01
C ASN A 148 2.23 3.92 -0.84
N THR A 149 2.48 4.51 0.33
CA THR A 149 3.68 5.33 0.57
C THR A 149 4.96 4.56 0.18
N PRO A 150 5.78 5.06 -0.76
CA PRO A 150 7.01 4.39 -1.15
C PRO A 150 8.04 4.40 -0.01
N ALA A 151 8.77 3.30 0.17
CA ALA A 151 9.82 3.24 1.19
C ALA A 151 10.95 4.27 0.95
N THR A 152 11.19 4.65 -0.30
CA THR A 152 12.13 5.72 -0.68
C THR A 152 11.69 7.09 -0.19
N MET A 153 10.39 7.37 -0.17
CA MET A 153 9.84 8.62 0.38
C MET A 153 10.02 8.67 1.91
N ILE A 154 9.85 7.53 2.59
CA ILE A 154 10.11 7.42 4.03
C ILE A 154 11.59 7.66 4.32
N SER A 155 12.48 6.98 3.59
CA SER A 155 13.92 7.13 3.77
C SER A 155 14.37 8.57 3.56
N SER A 156 14.02 9.17 2.42
CA SER A 156 14.46 10.54 2.08
C SER A 156 13.91 11.58 3.07
N GLY A 157 12.64 11.46 3.48
CA GLY A 157 12.04 12.37 4.46
C GLY A 157 12.74 12.34 5.82
N LEU A 158 13.15 11.17 6.29
CA LEU A 158 13.82 11.02 7.58
C LEU A 158 15.33 11.29 7.51
N SER A 159 15.99 11.00 6.39
CA SER A 159 17.43 11.27 6.22
C SER A 159 17.78 12.75 6.29
N ALA A 160 16.84 13.65 5.96
CA ALA A 160 17.00 15.10 6.12
C ALA A 160 17.30 15.53 7.57
N LEU A 161 16.84 14.76 8.56
CA LEU A 161 17.18 14.99 9.98
C LEU A 161 18.68 14.84 10.23
N GLY A 162 19.34 13.98 9.44
CA GLY A 162 20.77 13.75 9.53
C GLY A 162 21.58 14.97 9.11
N GLU A 163 21.13 15.80 8.16
CA GLU A 163 21.92 16.92 7.61
C GLU A 163 22.42 17.90 8.70
N HIS A 164 21.64 18.04 9.78
CA HIS A 164 21.93 18.95 10.89
C HIS A 164 22.67 18.29 12.06
N LEU A 165 23.03 17.00 11.96
CA LEU A 165 23.72 16.27 13.02
C LEU A 165 25.23 16.32 12.85
N GLU A 166 25.91 16.95 13.82
CA GLU A 166 27.38 16.95 13.93
C GLU A 166 27.93 15.66 14.55
N CYS A 167 27.16 15.03 15.47
CA CYS A 167 27.57 13.79 16.11
C CYS A 167 27.39 12.58 15.18
N GLN A 168 28.50 11.92 14.82
CA GLN A 168 28.49 10.73 13.97
C GLN A 168 27.75 9.54 14.61
N LYS A 169 27.73 9.42 15.95
CA LYS A 169 26.98 8.36 16.64
C LYS A 169 25.47 8.59 16.57
N CYS A 170 24.99 9.82 16.76
CA CYS A 170 23.58 10.16 16.52
C CYS A 170 23.16 9.86 15.09
N ARG A 171 24.00 10.21 14.10
CA ARG A 171 23.75 9.90 12.69
C ARG A 171 23.64 8.39 12.46
N ALA A 172 24.57 7.60 13.01
CA ALA A 172 24.52 6.14 12.90
C ALA A 172 23.23 5.55 13.50
N CYS A 173 22.81 5.99 14.69
CA CYS A 173 21.56 5.55 15.30
C CYS A 173 20.33 5.95 14.47
N LEU A 174 20.33 7.14 13.87
CA LEU A 174 19.29 7.60 12.96
C LEU A 174 19.22 6.71 11.71
N ASP A 175 20.36 6.48 11.06
CA ASP A 175 20.43 5.67 9.84
C ASP A 175 19.98 4.22 10.09
N GLU A 176 20.40 3.62 11.21
CA GLU A 176 19.94 2.29 11.64
C GLU A 176 18.42 2.25 11.85
N ARG A 177 17.86 3.30 12.47
CA ARG A 177 16.41 3.40 12.65
C ARG A 177 15.69 3.53 11.31
N ILE A 178 16.16 4.38 10.41
CA ILE A 178 15.58 4.56 9.07
C ILE A 178 15.61 3.24 8.30
N GLN A 179 16.73 2.52 8.32
CA GLN A 179 16.85 1.22 7.67
C GLN A 179 15.84 0.22 8.24
N THR A 180 15.69 0.16 9.57
CA THR A 180 14.72 -0.71 10.24
C THR A 180 13.30 -0.41 9.78
N VAL A 181 12.89 0.86 9.79
CA VAL A 181 11.55 1.29 9.34
C VAL A 181 11.32 0.94 7.87
N VAL A 182 12.29 1.21 7.00
CA VAL A 182 12.21 0.94 5.55
C VAL A 182 12.09 -0.55 5.27
N GLN A 183 12.89 -1.38 5.95
CA GLN A 183 12.85 -2.84 5.80
C GLN A 183 11.52 -3.39 6.28
N GLN A 184 11.08 -3.02 7.49
CA GLN A 184 9.81 -3.48 8.05
C GLN A 184 8.62 -3.03 7.20
N TRP A 185 8.62 -1.79 6.70
CA TRP A 185 7.57 -1.28 5.82
C TRP A 185 7.49 -2.04 4.50
N SER A 186 8.64 -2.39 3.91
CA SER A 186 8.71 -3.15 2.67
C SER A 186 8.15 -4.57 2.79
N MET A 187 8.10 -5.12 4.01
CA MET A 187 7.54 -6.44 4.31
C MET A 187 6.03 -6.42 4.59
N VAL A 188 5.41 -5.24 4.74
CA VAL A 188 3.97 -5.14 5.03
C VAL A 188 3.17 -5.60 3.81
N GLY A 189 2.25 -6.55 4.04
CA GLY A 189 1.37 -7.10 3.01
C GLY A 189 0.59 -6.03 2.26
N SER A 190 0.57 -6.12 0.92
CA SER A 190 0.00 -5.09 0.02
C SER A 190 -1.24 -5.58 -0.74
N THR A 191 -1.82 -6.70 -0.31
CA THR A 191 -3.04 -7.29 -0.87
C THR A 191 -3.99 -7.68 0.26
N ILE A 192 -5.28 -7.83 -0.07
CA ILE A 192 -6.28 -8.39 0.85
C ILE A 192 -5.96 -9.83 1.29
#